data_AF-D8GTV6-F1
#
_entry.id   AF-D8GTV6-F1
#
_cell.length_a   1.000
_cell.length_b   1.000
_cell.length_c   1.000
_cell.angle_alpha   90.00
_cell.angle_beta   90.00
_cell.angle_gamma   90.00
#
_symmetry.space_group_name_H-M   'P 1'
#
loop_
_entity.id
_entity.type
_entity.pdbx_description
1 polymer ?
#
loop_
_entity_poly.entity_id
_entity_poly.type
_entity_poly.pdbx_seq_one_letter_code
_entity_poly.pdbx_strand_id
1 'polypeptide(L)'
;MGKLFKLIRSDFQKIHHTPIIWIHIIVPILISTLCVAYYTSSPATVDNVSKVGFYIQVLSAGFPLIIGIVCAMVVEQEADAGNFQELLMARHKLLKFFSKLCMLLLMGLGSLIVAIGILGLGLEFLAHKNVFSAVFYGKMTLILLFCEIFLYLLHLLCSFRFGSGASIGLGISESLITALMLTGLGDGIWKWTPCSWGGRIPDYYISLKIDNGKHLFLINEFHNGIYICLIATILLFLISFLWYNYFEGRSEN
;
A
#
# COMPACT_ATOMS: atom_id res chain seq x y z
N MET A 1 -12.67 6.54 -26.31
CA MET A 1 -12.25 6.01 -24.99
C MET A 1 -10.89 5.33 -25.14
N GLY A 2 -9.88 5.75 -24.39
CA GLY A 2 -8.49 5.27 -24.54
C GLY A 2 -8.33 3.77 -24.27
N LYS A 3 -7.37 3.11 -24.93
CA LYS A 3 -7.12 1.65 -24.82
C LYS A 3 -6.88 1.21 -23.37
N LEU A 4 -6.09 1.98 -22.60
CA LEU A 4 -5.81 1.70 -21.18
C LEU A 4 -7.08 1.66 -20.33
N PHE A 5 -7.98 2.63 -20.51
CA PHE A 5 -9.23 2.67 -19.75
C PHE A 5 -10.09 1.42 -19.99
N LYS A 6 -10.15 0.93 -21.23
CA LYS A 6 -10.89 -0.30 -21.55
C LYS A 6 -10.26 -1.52 -20.86
N LEU A 7 -8.93 -1.58 -20.77
CA LEU A 7 -8.23 -2.65 -20.07
C LEU A 7 -8.50 -2.59 -18.57
N ILE A 8 -8.41 -1.41 -17.95
CA ILE A 8 -8.67 -1.24 -16.51
C ILE A 8 -10.11 -1.67 -16.20
N ARG A 9 -11.08 -1.25 -17.02
CA ARG A 9 -12.48 -1.68 -16.88
C ARG A 9 -12.64 -3.20 -17.00
N SER A 10 -11.92 -3.83 -17.93
CA SER A 10 -11.93 -5.29 -18.08
C SER A 10 -11.31 -5.98 -16.86
N ASP A 11 -10.20 -5.48 -16.31
CA ASP A 11 -9.60 -6.02 -15.09
C ASP A 11 -10.57 -5.90 -13.89
N PHE A 12 -11.28 -4.77 -13.74
CA PHE A 12 -12.33 -4.62 -12.72
C PHE A 12 -13.46 -5.65 -12.87
N GLN A 13 -13.86 -5.97 -14.10
CA GLN A 13 -14.88 -6.99 -14.36
C GLN A 13 -14.39 -8.39 -13.97
N LYS A 14 -13.10 -8.70 -14.19
CA LYS A 14 -12.51 -9.98 -13.80
C LYS A 14 -12.54 -10.20 -12.28
N ILE A 15 -12.23 -9.16 -11.51
CA ILE A 15 -12.18 -9.28 -10.04
C ILE A 15 -13.54 -9.18 -9.35
N HIS A 16 -14.63 -8.87 -10.08
CA HIS A 16 -15.95 -8.62 -9.51
C HIS A 16 -16.49 -9.78 -8.67
N HIS A 17 -16.24 -11.02 -9.10
CA HIS A 17 -16.70 -12.23 -8.42
C HIS A 17 -15.62 -12.89 -7.57
N THR A 18 -14.63 -12.11 -7.15
CA THR A 18 -13.45 -12.59 -6.42
C THR A 18 -13.37 -11.93 -5.04
N PRO A 19 -12.67 -12.52 -4.07
CA PRO A 19 -12.58 -11.95 -2.72
C PRO A 19 -11.84 -10.61 -2.68
N ILE A 20 -11.15 -10.21 -3.76
CA ILE A 20 -10.28 -9.02 -3.81
C ILE A 20 -11.06 -7.75 -3.42
N ILE A 21 -12.27 -7.58 -3.94
CA ILE A 21 -13.10 -6.40 -3.61
C ILE A 21 -13.47 -6.41 -2.13
N TRP A 22 -13.85 -7.57 -1.60
CA TRP A 22 -14.20 -7.72 -0.20
C TRP A 22 -13.02 -7.46 0.74
N ILE A 23 -11.81 -7.89 0.38
CA ILE A 23 -10.59 -7.57 1.14
C ILE A 23 -10.39 -6.04 1.21
N HIS A 24 -10.53 -5.32 0.08
CA HIS A 24 -10.36 -3.86 0.03
C HIS A 24 -11.47 -3.06 0.73
N ILE A 25 -12.58 -3.70 1.13
CA ILE A 25 -13.69 -3.04 1.83
C ILE A 25 -13.73 -3.46 3.30
N ILE A 26 -13.73 -4.76 3.58
CA ILE A 26 -13.93 -5.30 4.93
C ILE A 26 -12.72 -5.03 5.81
N VAL A 27 -11.50 -5.28 5.31
CA VAL A 27 -10.27 -5.10 6.10
C VAL A 27 -10.10 -3.67 6.60
N PRO A 28 -10.18 -2.61 5.75
CA PRO A 28 -10.05 -1.25 6.24
C PRO A 28 -11.19 -0.90 7.23
N ILE A 29 -12.44 -1.28 6.94
CA ILE A 29 -13.56 -1.02 7.87
C ILE A 29 -13.31 -1.64 9.24
N LEU A 30 -12.93 -2.92 9.29
CA LEU A 30 -12.68 -3.63 10.55
C LEU A 30 -11.55 -2.98 11.34
N ILE A 31 -10.40 -2.72 10.71
CA ILE A 31 -9.24 -2.12 11.39
C ILE A 31 -9.59 -0.71 11.92
N SER A 32 -10.22 0.13 11.08
CA SER A 32 -10.59 1.49 11.48
C SER A 32 -11.61 1.51 12.62
N THR A 33 -12.66 0.70 12.53
CA THR A 33 -13.72 0.66 13.54
C THR A 33 -13.20 0.13 14.88
N LEU A 34 -12.34 -0.91 14.86
CA LEU A 34 -11.68 -1.41 16.06
C LEU A 34 -10.80 -0.33 16.71
N CYS A 35 -10.00 0.40 15.93
CA CYS A 35 -9.17 1.48 16.47
C CYS A 35 -10.00 2.64 17.03
N VAL A 36 -11.06 3.07 16.33
CA VAL A 36 -11.96 4.11 16.83
C VAL A 36 -12.65 3.67 18.13
N ALA A 37 -13.17 2.44 18.18
CA ALA A 37 -13.79 1.88 19.38
C ALA A 37 -12.82 1.81 20.57
N TYR A 38 -11.56 1.47 20.30
CA TYR A 38 -10.51 1.50 21.31
C TYR A 38 -10.24 2.93 21.81
N TYR A 39 -10.19 3.94 20.93
CA TYR A 39 -9.92 5.33 21.30
C TYR A 39 -11.08 6.05 22.02
N THR A 40 -12.32 5.59 21.81
CA THR A 40 -13.50 6.07 22.54
C THR A 40 -13.61 5.42 23.92
N SER A 41 -13.33 4.12 24.02
CA SER A 41 -13.52 3.35 25.25
C SER A 41 -12.33 3.45 26.23
N SER A 42 -11.13 3.72 25.72
CA SER A 42 -9.92 3.76 26.55
C SER A 42 -9.80 5.09 27.33
N PRO A 43 -9.63 5.04 28.67
CA PRO A 43 -9.28 6.21 29.48
C PRO A 43 -7.82 6.67 29.28
N ALA A 44 -7.06 5.99 28.41
CA ALA A 44 -5.65 6.26 28.21
C ALA A 44 -5.39 7.72 27.84
N THR A 45 -4.48 8.33 28.60
CA THR A 45 -3.97 9.71 28.46
C THR A 45 -3.05 9.88 27.26
N VAL A 46 -3.08 8.95 26.30
CA VAL A 46 -2.31 9.07 25.05
C VAL A 46 -2.84 10.28 24.30
N ASP A 47 -1.94 11.18 23.94
CA ASP A 47 -2.28 12.38 23.20
C ASP A 47 -2.88 12.02 21.83
N ASN A 48 -3.72 12.91 21.31
CA ASN A 48 -4.49 12.62 20.11
C ASN A 48 -3.62 12.54 18.85
N VAL A 49 -2.43 13.15 18.84
CA VAL A 49 -1.51 13.04 17.71
C VAL A 49 -0.88 11.64 17.67
N SER A 50 -0.44 11.14 18.81
CA SER A 50 0.06 9.76 18.96
C SER A 50 -0.99 8.72 18.56
N LYS A 51 -2.30 8.97 18.80
CA LYS A 51 -3.37 8.07 18.32
C LYS A 51 -3.44 7.99 16.79
N VAL A 52 -3.29 9.11 16.11
CA VAL A 52 -3.23 9.13 14.64
C VAL A 52 -1.95 8.45 14.16
N GLY A 53 -0.79 8.78 14.75
CA GLY A 53 0.49 8.16 14.42
C GLY A 53 0.45 6.63 14.57
N PHE A 54 -0.01 6.14 15.72
CA PHE A 54 -0.15 4.71 15.99
C PHE A 54 -1.08 4.02 14.98
N TYR A 55 -2.20 4.65 14.63
CA TYR A 55 -3.11 4.08 13.64
C TYR A 55 -2.46 3.94 12.25
N ILE A 56 -1.71 4.95 11.82
CA ILE A 56 -0.95 4.87 10.56
C ILE A 56 0.09 3.75 10.64
N GLN A 57 0.81 3.63 11.75
CA GLN A 57 1.78 2.54 11.97
C GLN A 57 1.13 1.15 11.88
N VAL A 58 -0.08 0.97 12.43
CA VAL A 58 -0.85 -0.29 12.34
C VAL A 58 -1.19 -0.61 10.87
N LEU A 59 -1.67 0.37 10.11
CA LEU A 59 -1.95 0.20 8.69
C LEU A 59 -0.69 -0.21 7.92
N SER A 60 0.41 0.52 8.13
CA SER A 60 1.67 0.30 7.41
C SER A 60 2.31 -1.05 7.74
N ALA A 61 2.15 -1.56 8.97
CA ALA A 61 2.59 -2.91 9.30
C ALA A 61 1.76 -4.00 8.60
N GLY A 62 0.47 -3.75 8.34
CA GLY A 62 -0.43 -4.69 7.66
C GLY A 62 -0.35 -4.67 6.13
N PHE A 63 0.03 -3.56 5.52
CA PHE A 63 -0.01 -3.40 4.06
C PHE A 63 0.83 -4.42 3.27
N PRO A 64 2.09 -4.73 3.62
CA PRO A 64 2.89 -5.68 2.84
C PRO A 64 2.20 -7.03 2.69
N LEU A 65 1.63 -7.57 3.77
CA LEU A 65 0.86 -8.81 3.74
C LEU A 65 -0.37 -8.72 2.83
N ILE A 66 -1.21 -7.70 3.02
CA ILE A 66 -2.45 -7.57 2.24
C ILE A 66 -2.15 -7.35 0.76
N ILE A 67 -1.18 -6.51 0.44
CA ILE A 67 -0.71 -6.28 -0.93
C ILE A 67 -0.19 -7.58 -1.54
N GLY A 68 0.64 -8.33 -0.82
CA GLY A 68 1.16 -9.61 -1.28
C GLY A 68 0.07 -10.63 -1.62
N ILE A 69 -0.99 -10.70 -0.80
CA ILE A 69 -2.16 -11.56 -1.03
C ILE A 69 -2.94 -11.10 -2.27
N VAL A 70 -3.32 -9.82 -2.37
CA VAL A 70 -4.16 -9.36 -3.49
C VAL A 70 -3.41 -9.40 -4.83
N CYS A 71 -2.11 -9.10 -4.84
CA CYS A 71 -1.26 -9.27 -6.03
C CYS A 71 -1.19 -10.73 -6.46
N ALA A 72 -0.99 -11.66 -5.52
CA ALA A 72 -0.98 -13.08 -5.80
C ALA A 72 -2.31 -13.54 -6.42
N MET A 73 -3.44 -13.13 -5.84
CA MET A 73 -4.76 -13.49 -6.36
C MET A 73 -5.00 -12.97 -7.79
N VAL A 74 -4.60 -11.73 -8.10
CA VAL A 74 -4.74 -11.16 -9.45
C VAL A 74 -3.90 -11.93 -10.47
N VAL A 75 -2.71 -12.39 -10.08
CA VAL A 75 -1.81 -13.13 -10.97
C VAL A 75 -2.27 -14.58 -11.15
N GLU A 76 -2.67 -15.26 -10.07
CA GLU A 76 -3.18 -16.64 -10.18
C GLU A 76 -4.46 -16.70 -11.01
N GLN A 77 -5.32 -15.67 -10.99
CA GLN A 77 -6.45 -15.61 -11.93
C GLN A 77 -6.03 -15.66 -13.40
N GLU A 78 -4.87 -15.09 -13.76
CA GLU A 78 -4.34 -15.17 -15.12
C GLU A 78 -3.67 -16.53 -15.39
N ALA A 79 -3.10 -17.16 -14.37
CA ALA A 79 -2.57 -18.52 -14.45
C ALA A 79 -3.70 -19.55 -14.66
N ASP A 80 -4.80 -19.41 -13.92
CA ASP A 80 -5.97 -20.29 -13.98
C ASP A 80 -6.78 -20.09 -15.27
N ALA A 81 -6.73 -18.88 -15.85
CA ALA A 81 -7.39 -18.54 -17.12
C ALA A 81 -6.58 -18.96 -18.36
N GLY A 82 -6.04 -20.18 -18.35
CA GLY A 82 -5.28 -20.76 -19.47
C GLY A 82 -3.79 -20.42 -19.45
N ASN A 83 -3.15 -20.47 -18.28
CA ASN A 83 -1.70 -20.31 -18.09
C ASN A 83 -1.14 -19.04 -18.78
N PHE A 84 -1.72 -17.89 -18.44
CA PHE A 84 -1.37 -16.57 -18.98
C PHE A 84 -1.62 -16.40 -20.49
N GLN A 85 -2.37 -17.29 -21.16
CA GLN A 85 -2.60 -17.21 -22.60
C GLN A 85 -3.16 -15.83 -23.02
N GLU A 86 -4.15 -15.31 -22.29
CA GLU A 86 -4.69 -13.97 -22.53
C GLU A 86 -3.60 -12.88 -22.47
N LEU A 87 -2.69 -12.99 -21.51
CA LEU A 87 -1.60 -12.05 -21.30
C LEU A 87 -0.56 -12.12 -22.42
N LEU A 88 -0.19 -13.35 -22.80
CA LEU A 88 0.87 -13.64 -23.77
C LEU A 88 0.44 -13.35 -25.21
N MET A 89 -0.83 -13.58 -25.55
CA MET A 89 -1.40 -13.27 -26.87
C MET A 89 -1.72 -11.78 -27.04
N ALA A 90 -1.61 -10.96 -26.00
CA ALA A 90 -1.92 -9.54 -26.09
C ALA A 90 -0.88 -8.78 -26.93
N ARG A 91 -1.34 -8.03 -27.94
CA ARG A 91 -0.50 -7.17 -28.79
C ARG A 91 0.33 -6.15 -27.99
N HIS A 92 -0.15 -5.74 -26.82
CA HIS A 92 0.55 -4.81 -25.93
C HIS A 92 0.64 -5.40 -24.51
N LYS A 93 1.51 -6.40 -24.34
CA LYS A 93 1.78 -7.09 -23.06
C LYS A 93 1.93 -6.09 -21.89
N LEU A 94 2.82 -5.10 -22.05
CA LEU A 94 3.11 -4.10 -21.01
C LEU A 94 1.89 -3.26 -20.61
N LEU A 95 0.99 -2.99 -21.56
CA LEU A 95 -0.23 -2.23 -21.26
C LEU A 95 -1.20 -3.05 -20.40
N LYS A 96 -1.24 -4.38 -20.57
CA LYS A 96 -2.00 -5.27 -19.67
C LYS A 96 -1.39 -5.31 -18.26
N PHE A 97 -0.06 -5.39 -18.13
CA PHE A 97 0.60 -5.31 -16.83
C PHE A 97 0.30 -3.98 -16.12
N PHE A 98 0.48 -2.87 -16.83
CA PHE A 98 0.22 -1.54 -16.29
C PHE A 98 -1.26 -1.35 -15.91
N SER A 99 -2.19 -1.90 -16.70
CA SER A 99 -3.63 -1.90 -16.37
C SER A 99 -3.91 -2.57 -15.01
N LYS A 100 -3.30 -3.73 -14.74
CA LYS A 100 -3.45 -4.45 -13.46
C LYS A 100 -2.90 -3.65 -12.28
N LEU A 101 -1.72 -3.05 -12.45
CA LEU A 101 -1.14 -2.17 -11.45
C LEU A 101 -2.08 -0.98 -11.17
N CYS A 102 -2.60 -0.31 -12.20
CA CYS A 102 -3.54 0.79 -12.04
C CYS A 102 -4.83 0.35 -11.34
N MET A 103 -5.39 -0.80 -11.69
CA MET A 103 -6.59 -1.34 -11.02
C MET A 103 -6.33 -1.57 -9.52
N LEU A 104 -5.20 -2.23 -9.18
CA LEU A 104 -4.82 -2.48 -7.79
C LEU A 104 -4.59 -1.17 -7.01
N LEU A 105 -3.92 -0.19 -7.61
CA LEU A 105 -3.71 1.13 -6.99
C LEU A 105 -5.02 1.91 -6.78
N LEU A 106 -5.97 1.82 -7.73
CA LEU A 106 -7.30 2.42 -7.56
C LEU A 106 -8.08 1.76 -6.42
N MET A 107 -7.97 0.44 -6.27
CA MET A 107 -8.57 -0.28 -5.16
C MET A 107 -7.89 0.04 -3.83
N GLY A 108 -6.56 0.12 -3.82
CA GLY A 108 -5.77 0.57 -2.67
C GLY A 108 -6.13 1.99 -2.24
N LEU A 109 -6.29 2.92 -3.19
CA LEU A 109 -6.75 4.29 -2.92
C LEU A 109 -8.16 4.29 -2.30
N GLY A 110 -9.09 3.51 -2.84
CA GLY A 110 -10.43 3.37 -2.27
C GLY A 110 -10.39 2.84 -0.83
N SER A 111 -9.61 1.80 -0.59
CA SER A 111 -9.38 1.21 0.74
C SER A 111 -8.79 2.24 1.73
N LEU A 112 -7.77 3.00 1.31
CA LEU A 112 -7.17 4.06 2.13
C LEU A 112 -8.15 5.19 2.45
N ILE A 113 -8.97 5.61 1.48
CA ILE A 113 -10.02 6.62 1.71
C ILE A 113 -11.01 6.13 2.76
N VAL A 114 -11.45 4.87 2.68
CA VAL A 114 -12.32 4.25 3.69
C VAL A 114 -11.62 4.21 5.04
N ALA A 115 -10.39 3.70 5.10
CA ALA A 115 -9.65 3.52 6.34
C ALA A 115 -9.38 4.84 7.08
N ILE A 116 -8.90 5.85 6.35
CA ILE A 116 -8.57 7.16 6.92
C ILE A 116 -9.84 7.99 7.15
N GLY A 117 -10.84 7.85 6.28
CA GLY A 117 -12.13 8.52 6.43
C GLY A 117 -12.86 8.07 7.70
N ILE A 118 -12.94 6.76 7.97
CA ILE A 118 -13.55 6.23 9.20
C ILE A 118 -12.79 6.72 10.43
N LEU A 119 -11.45 6.71 10.40
CA LEU A 119 -10.66 7.25 11.50
C LEU A 119 -10.94 8.74 11.74
N GLY A 120 -10.85 9.57 10.69
CA GLY A 120 -11.04 11.02 10.79
C GLY A 120 -12.43 11.37 11.32
N LEU A 121 -13.48 10.78 10.74
CA LEU A 121 -14.86 10.97 11.20
C LEU A 121 -15.08 10.41 12.61
N GLY A 122 -14.51 9.25 12.92
CA GLY A 122 -14.58 8.62 14.24
C GLY A 122 -13.94 9.49 15.33
N LEU A 123 -12.79 10.10 15.04
CA LEU A 123 -12.12 11.00 15.98
C LEU A 123 -12.85 12.34 16.14
N GLU A 124 -13.49 12.84 15.09
CA GLU A 124 -14.22 14.11 15.10
C GLU A 124 -15.58 13.99 15.83
N PHE A 125 -16.39 13.00 15.44
CA PHE A 125 -17.77 12.88 15.89
C PHE A 125 -17.98 11.97 17.10
N LEU A 126 -17.21 10.89 17.24
CA LEU A 126 -17.42 9.93 18.34
C LEU A 126 -16.46 10.21 19.49
N ALA A 127 -15.18 10.41 19.21
CA ALA A 127 -14.17 10.59 20.24
C ALA A 127 -14.02 12.06 20.69
N HIS A 128 -14.49 13.02 19.89
CA HIS A 128 -14.27 14.48 20.07
C HIS A 128 -12.81 14.83 20.36
N LYS A 129 -11.90 14.14 19.66
CA LYS A 129 -10.45 14.16 19.88
C LYS A 129 -9.68 14.49 18.60
N ASN A 130 -10.35 14.91 17.53
CA ASN A 130 -9.69 15.21 16.26
C ASN A 130 -8.80 16.47 16.39
N VAL A 131 -7.53 16.34 16.01
CA VAL A 131 -6.53 17.43 16.06
C VAL A 131 -6.21 17.95 14.66
N PHE A 132 -6.49 17.16 13.63
CA PHE A 132 -6.06 17.45 12.25
C PHE A 132 -7.24 17.78 11.34
N SER A 133 -6.98 18.63 10.35
CA SER A 133 -7.98 19.00 9.34
C SER A 133 -8.22 17.90 8.32
N ALA A 134 -9.36 17.94 7.62
CA ALA A 134 -9.63 17.01 6.51
C ALA A 134 -8.54 17.03 5.41
N VAL A 135 -7.92 18.20 5.17
CA VAL A 135 -6.81 18.35 4.22
C VAL A 135 -5.58 17.55 4.65
N PHE A 136 -5.31 17.47 5.96
CA PHE A 136 -4.22 16.66 6.49
C PHE A 136 -4.45 15.18 6.18
N TYR A 137 -5.64 14.66 6.49
CA TYR A 137 -6.00 13.27 6.21
C TYR A 137 -5.93 12.94 4.70
N GLY A 138 -6.39 13.86 3.84
CA GLY A 138 -6.24 13.69 2.38
C GLY A 138 -4.78 13.61 1.92
N LYS A 139 -3.88 14.40 2.51
CA LYS A 139 -2.43 14.32 2.22
C LYS A 139 -1.83 13.01 2.73
N MET A 140 -2.24 12.55 3.92
CA MET A 140 -1.80 11.26 4.47
C MET A 140 -2.18 10.09 3.56
N THR A 141 -3.42 10.08 3.05
CA THR A 141 -3.87 9.07 2.07
C THR A 141 -2.96 9.03 0.84
N LEU A 142 -2.59 10.20 0.30
CA LEU A 142 -1.71 10.27 -0.88
C LEU A 142 -0.27 9.85 -0.57
N ILE A 143 0.26 10.22 0.59
CA ILE A 143 1.61 9.82 1.03
C ILE A 143 1.67 8.29 1.18
N LEU A 144 0.68 7.69 1.84
CA LEU A 144 0.60 6.24 1.98
C LEU A 144 0.50 5.57 0.62
N LEU A 145 -0.45 6.00 -0.22
CA LEU A 145 -0.59 5.44 -1.56
C LEU A 145 0.73 5.49 -2.34
N PHE A 146 1.47 6.60 -2.25
CA PHE A 146 2.77 6.74 -2.89
C PHE A 146 3.80 5.72 -2.39
N CYS A 147 3.85 5.45 -1.09
CA CYS A 147 4.72 4.43 -0.51
C CYS A 147 4.35 3.02 -1.00
N GLU A 148 3.06 2.73 -1.11
CA GLU A 148 2.56 1.41 -1.50
C GLU A 148 2.82 1.07 -2.98
N ILE A 149 3.07 2.06 -3.87
CA ILE A 149 3.33 1.81 -5.31
C ILE A 149 4.50 0.83 -5.49
N PHE A 150 5.57 0.99 -4.70
CA PHE A 150 6.71 0.09 -4.76
C PHE A 150 6.32 -1.34 -4.39
N LEU A 151 5.56 -1.52 -3.31
CA LEU A 151 5.14 -2.84 -2.83
C LEU A 151 4.22 -3.53 -3.83
N TYR A 152 3.24 -2.81 -4.41
CA TYR A 152 2.40 -3.37 -5.47
C TYR A 152 3.21 -3.84 -6.69
N LEU A 153 4.21 -3.08 -7.11
CA LEU A 153 5.11 -3.48 -8.20
C LEU A 153 5.92 -4.73 -7.83
N LEU A 154 6.52 -4.75 -6.65
CA LEU A 154 7.34 -5.85 -6.16
C LEU A 154 6.53 -7.15 -6.07
N HIS A 155 5.34 -7.08 -5.45
CA HIS A 155 4.47 -8.24 -5.27
C HIS A 155 3.85 -8.74 -6.58
N LEU A 156 3.53 -7.86 -7.52
CA LEU A 156 3.13 -8.29 -8.86
C LEU A 156 4.26 -9.07 -9.55
N LEU A 157 5.48 -8.54 -9.56
CA LEU A 157 6.64 -9.25 -10.13
C LEU A 157 6.91 -10.58 -9.46
N CYS A 158 6.90 -10.59 -8.12
CA CYS A 158 7.11 -11.79 -7.32
C CYS A 158 6.05 -12.85 -7.64
N SER A 159 4.78 -12.45 -7.73
CA SER A 159 3.67 -13.33 -8.07
C SER A 159 3.80 -13.88 -9.48
N PHE A 160 4.13 -13.06 -10.49
CA PHE A 160 4.31 -13.53 -11.87
C PHE A 160 5.50 -14.49 -12.00
N ARG A 161 6.61 -14.23 -11.27
CA ARG A 161 7.84 -15.01 -11.40
C ARG A 161 7.83 -16.29 -10.58
N PHE A 162 7.37 -16.22 -9.34
CA PHE A 162 7.54 -17.26 -8.31
C PHE A 162 6.21 -17.81 -7.79
N GLY A 163 5.07 -17.22 -8.16
CA GLY A 163 3.74 -17.64 -7.75
C GLY A 163 3.26 -17.08 -6.41
N SER A 164 2.03 -17.46 -6.06
CA SER A 164 1.32 -16.95 -4.88
C SER A 164 2.08 -17.13 -3.56
N GLY A 165 2.64 -18.32 -3.31
CA GLY A 165 3.35 -18.63 -2.06
C GLY A 165 4.53 -17.70 -1.79
N ALA A 166 5.30 -17.36 -2.83
CA ALA A 166 6.44 -16.45 -2.70
C ALA A 166 6.01 -15.01 -2.39
N SER A 167 4.97 -14.51 -3.06
CA SER A 167 4.45 -13.16 -2.79
C SER A 167 3.87 -13.03 -1.38
N ILE A 168 3.10 -14.04 -0.94
CA ILE A 168 2.51 -14.05 0.40
C ILE A 168 3.60 -14.19 1.47
N GLY A 169 4.56 -15.10 1.29
CA GLY A 169 5.69 -15.28 2.21
C GLY A 169 6.57 -14.04 2.34
N LEU A 170 6.82 -13.35 1.22
CA LEU A 170 7.49 -12.06 1.22
C LEU A 170 6.69 -11.02 2.02
N GLY A 171 5.37 -10.94 1.80
CA GLY A 171 4.51 -9.98 2.49
C GLY A 171 4.46 -10.21 4.01
N ILE A 172 4.44 -11.47 4.47
CA ILE A 172 4.56 -11.81 5.89
C ILE A 172 5.90 -11.30 6.46
N SER A 173 6.99 -11.59 5.75
CA SER A 173 8.34 -11.19 6.17
C SER A 173 8.48 -9.67 6.23
N GLU A 174 7.97 -8.97 5.22
CA GLU A 174 7.96 -7.51 5.14
C GLU A 174 7.12 -6.88 6.25
N SER A 175 5.93 -7.42 6.55
CA SER A 175 5.10 -6.97 7.68
C SER A 175 5.83 -7.06 9.03
N LEU A 176 6.57 -8.16 9.26
CA LEU A 176 7.39 -8.32 10.46
C LEU A 176 8.55 -7.31 10.50
N ILE A 177 9.23 -7.11 9.36
CA ILE A 177 10.30 -6.12 9.24
C ILE A 177 9.74 -4.72 9.49
N THR A 178 8.59 -4.37 8.92
CA THR A 178 7.94 -3.07 9.14
C THR A 178 7.62 -2.86 10.61
N ALA A 179 7.06 -3.85 11.30
CA ALA A 179 6.81 -3.78 12.73
C ALA A 179 8.10 -3.51 13.52
N LEU A 180 9.21 -4.19 13.20
CA LEU A 180 10.52 -3.94 13.82
C LEU A 180 11.03 -2.52 13.54
N MET A 181 10.91 -2.03 12.31
CA MET A 181 11.36 -0.69 11.93
C MET A 181 10.61 0.43 12.66
N LEU A 182 9.38 0.16 13.09
CA LEU A 182 8.55 1.10 13.84
C LEU A 182 8.90 1.17 15.34
N THR A 183 9.70 0.25 15.88
CA THR A 183 10.11 0.22 17.30
C THR A 183 11.27 1.15 17.66
N GLY A 184 11.90 1.78 16.66
CA GLY A 184 13.14 2.56 16.81
C GLY A 184 14.41 1.80 16.45
N LEU A 185 14.37 0.46 16.40
CA LEU A 185 15.52 -0.36 15.95
C LEU A 185 15.91 -0.04 14.47
N GLY A 186 14.94 0.40 13.68
CA GLY A 186 15.10 0.72 12.26
C GLY A 186 15.62 2.11 11.93
N ASP A 187 15.91 2.95 12.93
CA ASP A 187 16.13 4.39 12.72
C ASP A 187 17.26 4.74 11.74
N GLY A 188 18.31 3.92 11.70
CA GLY A 188 19.43 4.12 10.78
C GLY A 188 19.19 3.60 9.35
N ILE A 189 18.25 2.67 9.15
CA ILE A 189 18.18 1.85 7.93
C ILE A 189 16.82 1.87 7.21
N TRP A 190 15.79 2.46 7.83
CA TRP A 190 14.42 2.45 7.28
C TRP A 190 14.34 2.98 5.84
N LYS A 191 15.14 4.00 5.49
CA LYS A 191 15.17 4.60 4.15
C LYS A 191 15.48 3.58 3.06
N TRP A 192 16.27 2.56 3.37
CA TRP A 192 16.68 1.52 2.41
C TRP A 192 15.76 0.31 2.43
N THR A 193 14.72 0.32 3.26
CA THR A 193 13.81 -0.81 3.49
C THR A 193 12.40 -0.42 3.01
N PRO A 194 12.01 -0.79 1.77
CA PRO A 194 10.79 -0.31 1.14
C PRO A 194 9.50 -0.53 1.93
N CYS A 195 9.37 -1.69 2.57
CA CYS A 195 8.19 -2.02 3.39
C CYS A 195 8.00 -1.08 4.60
N SER A 196 9.04 -0.36 5.02
CA SER A 196 8.98 0.57 6.15
C SER A 196 8.54 1.99 5.78
N TRP A 197 8.59 2.36 4.49
CA TRP A 197 8.31 3.73 4.05
C TRP A 197 6.90 4.19 4.40
N GLY A 198 5.91 3.31 4.23
CA GLY A 198 4.52 3.57 4.58
C GLY A 198 4.33 3.91 6.06
N GLY A 199 5.20 3.45 6.96
CA GLY A 199 5.13 3.81 8.38
C GLY A 199 5.93 5.06 8.72
N ARG A 200 7.15 5.17 8.17
CA ARG A 200 8.15 6.15 8.59
C ARG A 200 7.97 7.51 7.91
N ILE A 201 7.68 7.55 6.60
CA ILE A 201 7.47 8.82 5.89
C ILE A 201 6.27 9.58 6.47
N PRO A 202 5.11 8.94 6.75
CA PRO A 202 4.00 9.61 7.41
C PRO A 202 4.31 10.07 8.85
N ASP A 203 5.13 9.32 9.59
CA ASP A 203 5.54 9.67 10.96
C ASP A 203 6.38 10.96 10.98
N TYR A 204 7.34 11.09 10.06
CA TYR A 204 8.07 12.35 9.85
C TYR A 204 7.15 13.48 9.38
N TYR A 205 6.16 13.19 8.53
CA TYR A 205 5.18 14.20 8.09
C TYR A 205 4.32 14.72 9.25
N ILE A 206 3.84 13.84 10.13
CA ILE A 206 3.11 14.20 11.35
C ILE A 206 4.00 15.07 12.23
N SER A 207 5.22 14.64 12.50
CA SER A 207 6.18 15.36 13.34
C SER A 207 6.48 16.77 12.82
N LEU A 208 6.66 16.91 11.50
CA LEU A 208 6.84 18.20 10.84
C LEU A 208 5.63 19.12 10.99
N LYS A 209 4.42 18.56 11.02
CA LYS A 209 3.19 19.34 11.22
C LYS A 209 3.05 19.85 12.64
N ILE A 210 3.44 19.06 13.64
CA ILE A 210 3.45 19.48 15.04
C ILE A 210 4.48 20.59 15.27
N ASP A 211 5.69 20.41 14.73
CA ASP A 211 6.81 21.34 14.91
C ASP A 211 6.71 22.60 14.03
N ASN A 212 5.67 22.72 13.20
CA ASN A 212 5.53 23.78 12.17
C ASN A 212 6.73 23.86 11.21
N GLY A 213 7.41 22.74 10.97
CA GLY A 213 8.56 22.65 10.05
C GLY A 213 9.77 23.48 10.47
N LYS A 214 10.02 23.62 11.78
CA LYS A 214 11.17 24.41 12.29
C LYS A 214 12.45 23.58 12.38
N HIS A 215 12.33 22.28 12.54
CA HIS A 215 13.45 21.38 12.75
C HIS A 215 14.02 20.86 11.41
N LEU A 216 15.15 21.44 10.99
CA LEU A 216 15.82 21.12 9.72
C LEU A 216 16.09 19.61 9.52
N PHE A 217 16.45 18.91 10.60
CA PHE A 217 16.68 17.47 10.55
C PHE A 217 15.43 16.70 10.11
N LEU A 218 14.23 17.05 10.63
CA LEU A 218 12.99 16.35 10.25
C LEU A 218 12.65 16.60 8.76
N ILE A 219 12.90 17.80 8.27
CA ILE A 219 12.68 18.15 6.85
C ILE A 219 13.61 17.32 5.96
N ASN A 220 14.89 17.24 6.34
CA ASN A 220 15.88 16.48 5.60
C ASN A 220 15.55 14.97 5.60
N GLU A 221 15.17 14.40 6.74
CA GLU A 221 14.77 12.99 6.84
C GLU A 221 13.54 12.68 5.97
N PHE A 222 12.52 13.54 6.02
CA PHE A 222 11.32 13.42 5.22
C PHE A 222 11.61 13.48 3.72
N HIS A 223 12.36 14.49 3.27
CA HIS A 223 12.72 14.63 1.85
C HIS A 223 13.60 13.47 1.36
N ASN A 224 14.60 13.07 2.14
CA ASN A 224 15.46 11.94 1.78
C ASN A 224 14.66 10.64 1.66
N GLY A 225 13.72 10.39 2.58
CA GLY A 225 12.80 9.24 2.48
C GLY A 225 11.99 9.26 1.18
N ILE A 226 11.40 10.41 0.82
CA ILE A 226 10.65 10.57 -0.42
C ILE A 226 11.54 10.34 -1.65
N TYR A 227 12.73 10.94 -1.69
CA TYR A 227 13.63 10.78 -2.83
C TYR A 227 14.08 9.34 -3.02
N ILE A 228 14.44 8.64 -1.94
CA ILE A 228 14.85 7.23 -2.02
C ILE A 228 13.67 6.36 -2.46
N CYS A 229 12.47 6.57 -1.88
CA CYS A 229 11.25 5.89 -2.29
C CYS A 229 10.94 6.10 -3.77
N LEU A 230 11.04 7.35 -4.26
CA LEU A 230 10.80 7.69 -5.66
C LEU A 230 11.80 7.02 -6.60
N ILE A 231 13.10 7.14 -6.31
CA ILE A 231 14.17 6.56 -7.13
C ILE A 231 14.02 5.05 -7.20
N ALA A 232 13.83 4.38 -6.05
CA ALA A 232 13.66 2.94 -6.00
C ALA A 232 12.40 2.48 -6.76
N THR A 233 11.30 3.22 -6.67
CA THR A 233 10.06 2.92 -7.43
C THR A 233 10.27 3.06 -8.93
N ILE A 234 10.97 4.11 -9.39
CA ILE A 234 11.29 4.29 -10.81
C ILE A 234 12.21 3.16 -11.30
N LEU A 235 13.24 2.81 -10.54
CA LEU A 235 14.15 1.72 -10.88
C LEU A 235 13.40 0.38 -10.98
N LEU A 236 12.56 0.06 -10.00
CA LEU A 236 11.77 -1.17 -10.01
C LEU A 236 10.77 -1.18 -11.18
N PHE A 237 10.17 -0.05 -11.51
CA PHE A 237 9.29 0.07 -12.66
C PHE A 237 10.03 -0.19 -13.99
N LEU A 238 11.24 0.34 -14.15
CA LEU A 238 12.08 0.08 -15.33
C LEU A 238 12.50 -1.40 -15.41
N ILE A 239 12.89 -2.01 -14.29
CA ILE A 239 13.20 -3.44 -14.22
C ILE A 239 11.97 -4.26 -14.59
N SER A 240 10.78 -3.89 -14.06
CA SER A 240 9.51 -4.54 -14.40
C SER A 240 9.24 -4.49 -15.89
N PHE A 241 9.45 -3.32 -16.51
CA PHE A 241 9.26 -3.12 -17.94
C PHE A 241 10.16 -4.02 -18.78
N LEU A 242 11.45 -4.09 -18.43
CA LEU A 242 12.42 -4.93 -19.14
C LEU A 242 12.09 -6.41 -18.96
N TRP A 243 11.86 -6.85 -17.73
CA TRP A 243 11.57 -8.24 -17.40
C TRP A 243 10.31 -8.75 -18.08
N TYR A 244 9.25 -7.94 -18.09
CA TYR A 244 7.96 -8.35 -18.62
C TYR A 244 7.95 -8.54 -20.14
N ASN A 245 8.88 -7.93 -20.87
CA ASN A 245 9.04 -8.19 -22.32
C ASN A 245 9.52 -9.62 -22.60
N TYR A 246 10.23 -10.24 -21.65
CA TYR A 246 10.74 -11.61 -21.75
C TYR A 246 9.87 -12.63 -21.00
N PHE A 247 8.73 -12.22 -20.44
CA PHE A 247 7.85 -13.13 -19.73
C PHE A 247 7.06 -14.02 -20.72
N GLU A 248 7.22 -15.34 -20.56
CA GLU A 248 6.61 -16.38 -21.40
C GLU A 248 5.60 -17.26 -20.66
N GLY A 249 5.24 -16.89 -19.42
CA GLY A 249 4.42 -17.71 -18.53
C GLY A 249 5.25 -18.41 -17.45
N ARG A 250 4.56 -19.09 -16.53
CA ARG A 250 5.21 -19.89 -15.48
C ARG A 250 5.38 -21.32 -15.99
N SER A 251 6.59 -21.88 -15.88
CA SER A 251 6.78 -23.30 -16.15
C SER A 251 6.02 -24.11 -15.10
N GLU A 252 5.11 -24.96 -15.55
CA GLU A 252 4.51 -25.99 -14.68
C GLU A 252 5.63 -26.98 -14.34
N ASN A 253 5.96 -27.07 -13.06
CA ASN A 253 6.77 -28.18 -12.51
C ASN A 253 5.83 -29.31 -12.12
#